data_AF-A0A059CS14-F1
#
_entry.id   AF-A0A059CS14-F1
#
_cell.length_a   1.000
_cell.length_b   1.000
_cell.length_c   1.000
_cell.angle_alpha   90.00
_cell.angle_beta   90.00
_cell.angle_gamma   90.00
#
_symmetry.space_group_name_H-M   'P 1'
#
loop_
_entity.id
_entity.type
_entity.pdbx_description
1 polymer ?
#
loop_
_entity_poly.entity_id
_entity_poly.type
_entity_poly.pdbx_seq_one_letter_code
_entity_poly.pdbx_strand_id
1 'polypeptide(L)' 'MSASLTVMTFNLLDDQGEDSPNSWLKRREMCVSVITCYSPIILCTQQGVKSQLDYLQQFLPGNFRVFSISRILDE' A
#
# COMPACT_ATOMS: atom_id res chain seq x y z
N MET A 1 -29.40 12.02 3.88
CA MET A 1 -27.93 12.06 3.97
C MET A 1 -27.37 11.05 2.99
N SER A 2 -26.54 11.47 2.05
CA SER A 2 -25.78 10.56 1.19
C SER A 2 -24.41 10.36 1.83
N ALA A 3 -23.99 9.11 2.04
CA ALA A 3 -22.64 8.80 2.45
C ALA A 3 -21.76 8.70 1.21
N SER A 4 -20.60 9.36 1.21
CA SER A 4 -19.61 9.25 0.12
C SER A 4 -18.57 8.20 0.50
N LEU A 5 -18.27 7.30 -0.43
CA LEU A 5 -17.24 6.28 -0.28
C LEU A 5 -16.17 6.47 -1.36
N THR A 6 -14.94 6.78 -0.95
CA THR A 6 -13.78 6.80 -1.84
C THR A 6 -13.05 5.47 -1.75
N VAL A 7 -12.78 4.87 -2.91
CA VAL A 7 -12.08 3.60 -3.02
C VAL A 7 -10.90 3.74 -3.98
N MET A 8 -9.83 2.99 -3.72
CA MET A 8 -8.66 2.92 -4.58
C MET A 8 -8.26 1.46 -4.78
N THR A 9 -8.01 1.06 -6.03
CA THR A 9 -7.25 -0.15 -6.33
C THR A 9 -5.87 0.26 -6.79
N PHE A 10 -4.82 -0.30 -6.18
CA PHE A 10 -3.45 0.10 -6.47
C PHE A 10 -2.50 -1.09 -6.42
N ASN A 11 -1.97 -1.46 -7.59
CA ASN A 11 -0.91 -2.45 -7.67
C ASN A 11 0.42 -1.79 -7.24
N LEU A 12 1.05 -2.34 -6.21
CA LEU A 12 2.28 -1.78 -5.64
C LEU A 12 3.53 -2.14 -6.44
N LEU A 13 3.45 -3.16 -7.32
CA LEU A 13 4.58 -3.90 -7.87
C LEU A 13 5.43 -4.48 -6.73
N ASP A 14 5.62 -5.81 -6.76
CA ASP A 14 6.45 -6.50 -5.78
C ASP A 14 7.89 -5.97 -5.79
N ASP A 15 8.59 -6.16 -4.67
CA ASP A 15 9.92 -5.58 -4.52
C ASP A 15 10.88 -6.17 -5.55
N GLN A 16 11.38 -5.29 -6.41
CA GLN A 16 12.43 -5.61 -7.37
C GLN A 16 13.75 -5.38 -6.65
N GLY A 17 14.73 -6.27 -6.82
CA GLY A 17 16.03 -6.18 -6.13
C GLY A 17 16.65 -4.77 -6.13
N GLU A 18 17.43 -4.44 -5.11
CA GLU A 18 17.81 -3.06 -4.75
C GLU A 18 18.38 -2.22 -5.90
N ASP A 19 19.15 -2.86 -6.80
CA ASP A 19 19.75 -2.23 -7.98
C ASP A 19 18.74 -1.79 -9.05
N SER A 20 17.52 -2.33 -9.02
CA SER A 20 16.46 -1.99 -9.97
C SER A 20 16.15 -0.49 -9.92
N PRO A 21 15.97 0.18 -11.07
CA PRO A 21 15.48 1.56 -11.09
C PRO A 21 14.08 1.69 -10.47
N ASN A 22 13.33 0.58 -10.41
CA ASN A 22 11.99 0.49 -9.84
C ASN A 22 11.94 -0.28 -8.52
N SER A 23 13.07 -0.40 -7.80
CA SER A 23 13.09 -1.04 -6.48
C SER A 23 12.12 -0.36 -5.52
N TRP A 24 11.58 -1.12 -4.55
CA TRP A 24 10.60 -0.58 -3.61
C TRP A 24 11.13 0.64 -2.86
N LEU A 25 12.40 0.60 -2.45
CA LEU A 25 13.07 1.69 -1.73
C LEU A 25 12.93 3.04 -2.45
N LYS A 26 13.00 3.05 -3.79
CA LYS A 26 12.91 4.25 -4.62
C LYS A 26 11.47 4.73 -4.85
N ARG A 27 10.47 3.88 -4.63
CA ARG A 27 9.06 4.16 -4.96
C ARG A 27 8.15 4.33 -3.74
N ARG A 28 8.54 3.80 -2.58
CA ARG A 28 7.69 3.72 -1.37
C ARG A 28 7.11 5.06 -0.91
N GLU A 29 7.90 6.15 -0.97
CA GLU A 29 7.45 7.50 -0.59
C GLU A 29 6.43 8.06 -1.58
N MET A 30 6.60 7.78 -2.87
CA MET A 30 5.65 8.16 -3.90
C MET A 30 4.32 7.40 -3.73
N CYS A 31 4.36 6.11 -3.39
CA CYS A 31 3.16 5.34 -3.07
C CYS A 31 2.37 5.97 -1.91
N VAL A 32 3.05 6.31 -0.81
CA VAL A 32 2.43 7.02 0.33
C VAL A 32 1.82 8.35 -0.09
N SER A 33 2.56 9.13 -0.89
CA SER A 33 2.10 10.44 -1.37
C SER A 33 0.83 10.31 -2.21
N VAL A 34 0.81 9.40 -3.19
CA VAL A 34 -0.37 9.16 -4.04
C VAL A 34 -1.57 8.76 -3.20
N ILE A 35 -1.44 7.77 -2.32
CA ILE A 35 -2.55 7.30 -1.47
C ILE A 35 -3.05 8.44 -0.58
N THR A 36 -2.15 9.23 0.01
CA THR A 36 -2.50 10.35 0.88
C THR A 36 -3.21 11.48 0.12
N CYS A 37 -2.75 11.84 -1.08
CA CYS A 37 -3.37 12.87 -1.90
C CYS A 37 -4.82 12.55 -2.28
N TYR A 38 -5.13 11.28 -2.55
CA TYR A 38 -6.47 10.85 -2.92
C TYR A 38 -7.33 10.40 -1.73
N SER A 39 -6.73 10.19 -0.55
CA SER A 39 -7.39 9.86 0.72
C SER A 39 -8.53 8.82 0.59
N PRO A 40 -8.27 7.62 0.05
CA PRO A 40 -9.30 6.58 -0.07
C PRO A 40 -9.72 6.07 1.32
N ILE A 41 -11.01 5.83 1.50
CA ILE A 41 -11.55 5.15 2.69
C ILE A 41 -11.19 3.66 2.64
N ILE A 42 -11.21 3.05 1.45
CA ILE A 42 -10.81 1.66 1.23
C ILE A 42 -9.70 1.60 0.19
N LEU A 43 -8.56 1.03 0.58
CA LEU A 43 -7.41 0.78 -0.29
C LEU A 43 -7.27 -0.73 -0.55
N CYS A 44 -7.41 -1.13 -1.81
CA CYS A 44 -7.23 -2.50 -2.27
C CYS A 44 -5.88 -2.62 -2.99
N THR A 45 -4.90 -3.28 -2.36
CA THR A 45 -3.56 -3.45 -2.95
C THR A 45 -3.38 -4.80 -3.64
N GLN A 46 -2.58 -4.81 -4.71
CA GLN A 46 -2.10 -6.03 -5.38
C GLN A 46 -0.57 -6.06 -5.38
N GLN A 47 0.01 -7.25 -5.45
CA GLN A 47 1.47 -7.51 -5.40
C GLN A 47 2.22 -6.90 -4.19
N GLY A 48 1.51 -6.36 -3.20
CA GLY A 48 2.10 -5.89 -1.96
C GLY A 48 2.60 -7.04 -1.10
N VAL A 49 3.91 -7.23 -1.02
CA VAL A 49 4.55 -8.16 -0.07
C VAL A 49 4.52 -7.59 1.35
N LYS A 50 4.79 -8.41 2.38
CA LYS A 50 4.64 -8.02 3.79
C LYS A 50 5.32 -6.70 4.13
N SER A 51 6.61 -6.59 3.81
CA SER A 51 7.44 -5.42 4.13
C SER A 51 6.91 -4.13 3.50
N GLN A 52 6.35 -4.21 2.29
CA GLN A 52 5.73 -3.07 1.63
C GLN A 52 4.43 -2.65 2.33
N LEU A 53 3.60 -3.62 2.72
CA LEU A 53 2.34 -3.37 3.44
C LEU A 53 2.59 -2.82 4.85
N ASP A 54 3.57 -3.35 5.57
CA ASP A 54 3.98 -2.86 6.88
C ASP A 54 4.47 -1.41 6.80
N TYR A 55 5.28 -1.08 5.78
CA TYR A 55 5.70 0.29 5.51
C TYR A 55 4.49 1.20 5.25
N LEU A 56 3.57 0.81 4.37
CA LEU A 56 2.38 1.61 4.11
C LEU A 56 1.53 1.80 5.38
N GLN A 57 1.38 0.77 6.20
CA GLN A 57 0.64 0.89 7.46
C GLN A 57 1.30 1.87 8.45
N GLN A 58 2.63 1.90 8.51
CA GLN A 58 3.39 2.81 9.37
C GLN A 58 3.32 4.27 8.90
N PHE A 59 3.33 4.50 7.58
CA PHE A 59 3.50 5.84 7.00
C PHE A 59 2.23 6.46 6.41
N LEU A 60 1.15 5.69 6.22
CA LEU A 60 -0.14 6.25 5.82
C LEU A 60 -0.86 6.90 7.00
N PRO A 61 -1.43 8.11 6.83
CA PRO A 61 -2.23 8.75 7.86
C PRO A 61 -3.58 8.03 8.05
N GLY A 62 -4.23 8.21 9.20
CA GLY A 62 -5.61 7.75 9.40
C GLY A 62 -5.78 6.33 9.95
N ASN A 63 -4.70 5.71 10.46
CA ASN A 63 -4.73 4.40 11.14
C ASN A 63 -5.34 3.29 10.27
N PHE A 64 -4.83 3.12 9.05
CA PHE A 64 -5.23 2.01 8.19
C PHE A 64 -5.03 0.66 8.89
N ARG A 65 -6.04 -0.21 8.77
CA ARG A 65 -5.97 -1.60 9.20
C ARG A 65 -5.85 -2.49 7.98
N VAL A 66 -4.80 -3.32 7.96
CA VAL A 66 -4.63 -4.34 6.92
C VAL A 66 -5.57 -5.50 7.20
N PHE A 67 -6.37 -5.88 6.20
CA PHE A 67 -7.19 -7.08 6.22
C PHE A 67 -6.75 -7.99 5.08
N SER A 68 -6.36 -9.23 5.40
CA SER A 68 -6.00 -10.25 4.41
C SER A 68 -6.42 -11.62 4.91
N ILE A 69 -6.93 -12.46 4.01
CA ILE A 69 -7.30 -13.85 4.30
C ILE A 69 -6.11 -14.71 3.88
N SER A 70 -5.51 -15.42 4.84
CA SER A 70 -4.58 -16.53 4.59
C SER A 70 -3.33 -16.27 3.73
N ARG A 71 -2.78 -15.05 3.70
CA ARG A 71 -1.38 -14.92 3.27
C ARG A 71 -0.51 -15.49 4.39
N ILE A 72 -0.02 -16.70 4.21
CA ILE A 72 1.15 -17.17 4.96
C ILE A 72 2.24 -16.16 4.59
N LEU A 73 2.53 -15.27 5.53
CA LEU A 73 3.67 -14.38 5.41
C LEU A 73 4.84 -15.26 5.83
N ASP A 74 5.46 -15.95 4.87
CA ASP A 74 6.64 -16.74 5.14
C ASP A 74 7.66 -15.85 5.86
N GLU A 75 8.18 -16.34 6.99
CA GLU A 75 9.22 -15.70 7.80
C GLU A 75 10.54 -15.58 7.04
#